data_AF-A0A498IW74-F1
#
_entry.id   AF-A0A498IW74-F1
#
_cell.length_a   1.000
_cell.length_b   1.000
_cell.length_c   1.000
_cell.angle_alpha   90.00
_cell.angle_beta   90.00
_cell.angle_gamma   90.00
#
_symmetry.space_group_name_H-M   'P 1'
#
loop_
_entity.id
_entity.type
_entity.pdbx_description
1 polymer ?
#
loop_
_entity_poly.entity_id
_entity_poly.type
_entity_poly.pdbx_seq_one_letter_code
_entity_poly.pdbx_strand_id
1 'polypeptide(L)'
;MWIGNHLSATSFQKEHSENLCAVVTGRRHFLLLPPTDVHLMDIRDYPSAQYSYSHDTGEFTLELEKPDRYVPWCSVNPYPSPEDRDKQLSNFPLYFDGPKPFHCTLNPGEILYLPSMWFHHVRQTPDKCTTAVNYWYDMQYDIKYAYFNFLQSIHCLSIKTPTLLRECARIQILIHRHVV
;
A
#
# COMPACT_ATOMS: atom_id res chain seq x y z
N MET A 1 -1.50 5.58 19.30
CA MET A 1 -1.51 4.24 19.92
C MET A 1 -2.43 3.34 19.10
N TRP A 2 -2.07 2.07 18.94
CA TRP A 2 -2.84 1.09 18.19
C TRP A 2 -3.12 -0.16 19.03
N ILE A 3 -4.36 -0.64 19.01
CA ILE A 3 -4.83 -1.84 19.72
C ILE A 3 -5.82 -2.58 18.82
N GLY A 4 -5.73 -3.91 18.76
CA GLY A 4 -6.68 -4.74 18.01
C GLY A 4 -6.23 -6.19 17.85
N ASN A 5 -6.92 -6.95 17.01
CA ASN A 5 -6.77 -8.39 16.86
C ASN A 5 -6.39 -8.80 15.43
N HIS A 6 -6.23 -10.10 15.19
CA HIS A 6 -5.83 -10.66 13.89
C HIS A 6 -6.85 -10.51 12.76
N LEU A 7 -8.09 -10.15 13.07
CA LEU A 7 -9.12 -9.84 12.06
C LEU A 7 -8.95 -8.41 11.52
N SER A 8 -8.27 -7.53 12.26
CA SER A 8 -7.92 -6.19 11.81
C SER A 8 -6.70 -6.24 10.89
N ALA A 9 -6.87 -5.74 9.67
CA ALA A 9 -5.79 -5.54 8.71
C ALA A 9 -5.84 -4.12 8.17
N THR A 10 -4.67 -3.55 7.87
CA THR A 10 -4.54 -2.29 7.15
C THR A 10 -4.14 -2.62 5.73
N SER A 11 -4.98 -2.24 4.76
CA SER A 11 -4.72 -2.40 3.32
C SER A 11 -3.48 -1.60 2.90
N PHE A 12 -2.96 -1.86 1.70
CA PHE A 12 -1.81 -1.12 1.20
C PHE A 12 -2.10 0.39 1.17
N GLN A 13 -1.24 1.14 1.84
CA GLN A 13 -1.26 2.60 1.88
C GLN A 13 0.16 3.13 2.01
N LYS A 14 0.34 4.45 1.82
CA LYS A 14 1.57 5.17 2.12
C LYS A 14 1.26 6.41 2.95
N GLU A 15 2.24 6.89 3.70
CA GLU A 15 2.13 8.11 4.51
C GLU A 15 3.20 9.12 4.09
N HIS A 16 2.94 10.42 4.27
CA HIS A 16 3.92 11.50 4.06
C HIS A 16 4.72 11.79 5.36
N SER A 17 4.98 10.73 6.13
CA SER A 17 5.59 10.83 7.45
C SER A 17 6.68 9.78 7.60
N GLU A 18 7.74 10.14 8.31
CA GLU A 18 8.71 9.20 8.86
C GLU A 18 8.08 8.55 10.10
N ASN A 19 7.93 7.22 10.09
CA ASN A 19 7.15 6.50 11.10
C ASN A 19 8.04 5.53 11.90
N LEU A 20 8.12 5.73 13.22
CA LEU A 20 8.73 4.78 14.15
C LEU A 20 7.64 3.95 14.81
N CYS A 21 7.50 2.69 14.38
CA CYS A 21 6.51 1.75 14.90
C CYS A 21 7.13 0.82 15.94
N ALA A 22 6.79 1.01 17.21
CA ALA A 22 7.20 0.16 18.32
C ALA A 22 6.08 -0.82 18.71
N VAL A 23 6.37 -2.12 18.79
CA VAL A 23 5.41 -3.13 19.27
C VAL A 23 5.60 -3.37 20.76
N VAL A 24 4.52 -3.21 21.53
CA VAL A 24 4.52 -3.39 23.00
C VAL A 24 4.09 -4.80 23.37
N THR A 25 3.02 -5.31 22.75
CA THR A 25 2.50 -6.67 22.96
C THR A 25 2.01 -7.25 21.63
N GLY A 26 1.96 -8.58 21.53
CA GLY A 26 1.60 -9.27 20.28
C GLY A 26 2.68 -9.12 19.21
N ARG A 27 2.31 -9.27 17.94
CA ARG A 27 3.23 -9.16 16.81
C ARG A 27 2.55 -8.50 15.61
N ARG A 28 3.32 -7.68 14.90
CA ARG A 28 2.87 -7.05 13.65
C ARG A 28 3.66 -7.59 12.46
N HIS A 29 2.95 -7.88 11.38
CA HIS A 29 3.51 -8.31 10.11
C HIS A 29 3.29 -7.22 9.07
N PHE A 30 4.37 -6.75 8.47
CA PHE A 30 4.39 -5.76 7.42
C PHE A 30 4.75 -6.42 6.10
N LEU A 31 3.98 -6.10 5.06
CA LEU A 31 4.45 -6.15 3.67
C LEU A 31 4.88 -4.75 3.28
N LEU A 32 6.09 -4.60 2.78
CA LEU A 32 6.68 -3.31 2.46
C LEU A 32 7.10 -3.25 0.99
N LEU A 33 6.74 -2.18 0.30
CA LEU A 33 7.18 -1.87 -1.06
C LEU A 33 7.74 -0.45 -1.10
N PRO A 34 8.89 -0.24 -1.77
CA PRO A 34 9.48 1.08 -1.86
C PRO A 34 8.62 2.02 -2.72
N PRO A 35 8.79 3.35 -2.58
CA PRO A 35 8.03 4.33 -3.36
C PRO A 35 8.21 4.18 -4.89
N THR A 36 9.33 3.59 -5.33
CA THR A 36 9.62 3.30 -6.74
C THR A 36 8.66 2.27 -7.36
N ASP A 37 8.00 1.48 -6.52
CA ASP A 37 7.12 0.39 -6.94
C ASP A 37 5.64 0.83 -6.99
N VAL A 38 5.38 2.14 -7.05
CA VAL A 38 4.02 2.73 -7.15
C VAL A 38 3.20 2.15 -8.32
N HIS A 39 3.85 1.77 -9.41
CA HIS A 39 3.24 1.17 -10.59
C HIS A 39 2.62 -0.21 -10.32
N LEU A 40 2.98 -0.87 -9.20
CA LEU A 40 2.40 -2.14 -8.77
C LEU A 40 1.09 -1.95 -7.98
N MET A 41 0.80 -0.74 -7.49
CA MET A 41 -0.28 -0.51 -6.52
C MET A 41 -1.66 -0.27 -7.13
N ASP A 42 -1.74 -0.09 -8.45
CA ASP A 42 -3.01 0.13 -9.17
C ASP A 42 -3.94 1.11 -8.43
N ILE A 43 -3.46 2.35 -8.23
CA ILE A 43 -4.19 3.37 -7.48
C ILE A 43 -5.33 3.90 -8.33
N ARG A 44 -6.55 3.90 -7.79
CA ARG A 44 -7.77 4.39 -8.45
C ARG A 44 -8.58 5.28 -7.54
N ASP A 45 -9.37 6.17 -8.13
CA ASP A 45 -10.31 6.99 -7.37
C ASP A 45 -11.57 6.20 -7.03
N TYR A 46 -11.91 6.19 -5.74
CA TYR A 46 -13.11 5.54 -5.20
C TYR A 46 -13.99 6.56 -4.47
N PRO A 47 -15.33 6.43 -4.52
CA PRO A 47 -16.20 7.25 -3.69
C PRO A 47 -15.94 6.93 -2.20
N SER A 48 -15.79 7.97 -1.39
CA SER A 48 -15.63 7.87 0.05
C SER A 48 -16.94 7.42 0.71
N ALA A 49 -16.83 6.51 1.66
CA ALA A 49 -17.97 5.92 2.35
C ALA A 49 -17.61 5.58 3.80
N GLN A 50 -18.62 5.47 4.65
CA GLN A 50 -18.49 5.08 6.05
C GLN A 50 -19.39 3.91 6.38
N TYR A 51 -18.94 3.06 7.29
CA TYR A 51 -19.79 2.00 7.84
C TYR A 51 -20.72 2.58 8.90
N SER A 52 -22.00 2.24 8.80
CA SER A 52 -23.04 2.56 9.77
C SER A 52 -23.51 1.24 10.41
N TYR A 53 -23.50 1.17 11.74
CA TYR A 53 -23.89 -0.03 12.47
C TYR A 53 -25.27 0.14 13.08
N SER A 54 -26.19 -0.76 12.73
CA SER A 54 -27.53 -0.80 13.31
C SER A 54 -27.53 -1.69 14.55
N HIS A 55 -27.80 -1.11 15.73
CA HIS A 55 -27.93 -1.87 16.96
C HIS A 55 -29.19 -2.75 17.00
N ASP A 56 -30.21 -2.39 16.23
CA ASP A 56 -31.48 -3.14 16.19
C ASP A 56 -31.38 -4.41 15.33
N THR A 57 -30.66 -4.34 14.21
CA THR A 57 -30.49 -5.47 13.29
C THR A 57 -29.17 -6.22 13.47
N GLY A 58 -28.18 -5.58 14.10
CA GLY A 58 -26.82 -6.12 14.23
C GLY A 58 -26.03 -6.12 12.91
N GLU A 59 -26.45 -5.33 11.93
CA GLU A 59 -25.88 -5.29 10.59
C GLU A 59 -25.08 -4.00 10.34
N PHE A 60 -24.07 -4.11 9.48
CA PHE A 60 -23.34 -2.97 8.94
C PHE A 60 -23.87 -2.62 7.56
N THR A 61 -24.15 -1.33 7.34
CA THR A 61 -24.44 -0.76 6.03
C THR A 61 -23.32 0.18 5.60
N LEU A 62 -23.15 0.37 4.30
CA LEU A 62 -22.18 1.29 3.74
C LEU A 62 -22.91 2.55 3.25
N GLU A 63 -22.55 3.70 3.82
CA GLU A 63 -23.15 4.99 3.50
C GLU A 63 -22.14 5.87 2.77
N LEU A 64 -22.48 6.34 1.57
CA LEU A 64 -21.64 7.26 0.81
C LEU A 64 -21.58 8.63 1.50
N GLU A 65 -20.38 9.20 1.59
CA GLU A 65 -20.15 10.50 2.19
C GLU A 65 -20.78 11.61 1.33
N LYS A 66 -21.40 12.60 1.98
CA LYS A 66 -21.97 13.79 1.32
C LYS A 66 -21.29 15.07 1.84
N PRO A 67 -20.86 15.99 0.96
CA PRO A 67 -20.92 15.91 -0.51
C PRO A 67 -20.01 14.81 -1.08
N ASP A 68 -20.31 14.36 -2.31
CA ASP A 68 -19.55 13.29 -2.98
C ASP A 68 -18.05 13.64 -3.00
N ARG A 69 -17.26 12.78 -2.36
CA ARG A 69 -15.80 12.91 -2.26
C ARG A 69 -15.16 11.64 -2.81
N TYR A 70 -14.16 11.80 -3.66
CA TYR A 70 -13.38 10.69 -4.19
C TYR A 70 -12.00 10.65 -3.51
N VAL A 71 -11.51 9.43 -3.24
CA VAL A 71 -10.22 9.19 -2.62
C VAL A 71 -9.40 8.22 -3.48
N PRO A 72 -8.13 8.55 -3.79
CA PRO A 72 -7.24 7.61 -4.47
C PRO A 72 -6.86 6.50 -3.49
N TRP A 73 -7.09 5.25 -3.87
CA TRP A 73 -6.82 4.08 -3.03
C TRP A 73 -6.21 2.92 -3.83
N CYS A 74 -5.39 2.12 -3.16
CA CYS A 74 -4.79 0.92 -3.74
C CYS A 74 -5.84 -0.19 -3.92
N SER A 75 -6.00 -0.69 -5.14
CA SER A 75 -6.96 -1.75 -5.46
C SER A 75 -6.45 -3.17 -5.14
N VAL A 76 -5.14 -3.31 -4.92
CA VAL A 76 -4.47 -4.60 -4.74
C VAL A 76 -4.70 -5.14 -3.34
N ASN A 77 -5.22 -6.36 -3.24
CA ASN A 77 -5.23 -7.12 -2.00
C ASN A 77 -4.12 -8.19 -2.02
N PRO A 78 -3.09 -8.10 -1.16
CA PRO A 78 -2.02 -9.11 -1.10
C PRO A 78 -2.47 -10.47 -0.55
N TYR A 79 -3.59 -10.52 0.16
CA TYR A 79 -4.15 -11.73 0.77
C TYR A 79 -5.62 -11.90 0.34
N PRO A 80 -5.89 -12.14 -0.96
CA PRO A 80 -7.25 -12.30 -1.43
C PRO A 80 -7.89 -13.56 -0.85
N SER A 81 -9.21 -13.52 -0.69
CA SER A 81 -10.00 -14.72 -0.36
C SER A 81 -9.82 -15.77 -1.48
N PRO A 82 -10.06 -17.07 -1.20
CA PRO A 82 -10.04 -18.10 -2.25
C PRO A 82 -10.97 -17.78 -3.43
N GLU A 83 -12.11 -17.16 -3.15
CA GLU A 83 -13.13 -16.77 -4.14
C GLU A 83 -12.68 -15.60 -5.01
N ASP A 84 -11.97 -14.62 -4.44
CA ASP A 84 -11.49 -13.43 -5.16
C ASP A 84 -10.10 -13.61 -5.78
N ARG A 85 -9.43 -14.72 -5.50
CA ARG A 85 -8.01 -14.92 -5.86
C ARG A 85 -7.77 -14.78 -7.36
N ASP A 86 -8.49 -15.52 -8.18
CA ASP A 86 -8.27 -15.51 -9.63
C ASP A 86 -8.54 -14.13 -10.24
N LYS A 87 -9.56 -13.44 -9.74
CA LYS A 87 -9.89 -12.06 -10.12
C LYS A 87 -8.78 -11.08 -9.75
N GLN A 88 -8.19 -11.21 -8.57
CA GLN A 88 -7.08 -10.36 -8.13
C GLN A 88 -5.82 -10.61 -8.97
N LEU A 89 -5.49 -11.87 -9.22
CA LEU A 89 -4.36 -12.25 -10.08
C LEU A 89 -4.55 -11.72 -11.51
N SER A 90 -5.76 -11.84 -12.07
CA SER A 90 -6.03 -11.38 -13.44
C SER A 90 -6.05 -9.85 -13.58
N ASN A 91 -6.55 -9.15 -12.55
CA ASN A 91 -6.71 -7.69 -12.59
C ASN A 91 -5.42 -6.95 -12.26
N PHE A 92 -4.55 -7.53 -11.44
CA PHE A 92 -3.32 -6.87 -10.95
C PHE A 92 -2.06 -7.70 -11.23
N PRO A 93 -1.80 -8.11 -12.50
CA PRO A 93 -0.67 -8.97 -12.84
C PRO A 93 0.68 -8.32 -12.52
N LEU A 94 0.80 -6.99 -12.63
CA LEU A 94 2.02 -6.28 -12.26
C LEU A 94 2.44 -6.57 -10.82
N TYR A 95 1.49 -6.57 -9.88
CA TYR A 95 1.76 -6.89 -8.48
C TYR A 95 2.09 -8.37 -8.27
N PHE A 96 1.26 -9.28 -8.79
CA PHE A 96 1.38 -10.71 -8.48
C PHE A 96 2.56 -11.38 -9.18
N ASP A 97 2.87 -10.96 -10.42
CA ASP A 97 3.98 -11.48 -11.22
C ASP A 97 5.27 -10.65 -11.06
N GLY A 98 5.17 -9.46 -10.45
CA GLY A 98 6.28 -8.55 -10.24
C GLY A 98 7.16 -8.89 -9.03
N PRO A 99 8.06 -7.95 -8.65
CA PRO A 99 8.91 -8.07 -7.49
C PRO A 99 8.12 -8.34 -6.22
N LYS A 100 8.64 -9.22 -5.37
CA LYS A 100 7.98 -9.55 -4.11
C LYS A 100 8.20 -8.43 -3.07
N PRO A 101 7.16 -8.11 -2.26
CA PRO A 101 7.31 -7.16 -1.16
C PRO A 101 8.31 -7.67 -0.13
N PHE A 102 8.93 -6.76 0.62
CA PHE A 102 9.70 -7.14 1.80
C PHE A 102 8.75 -7.55 2.92
N HIS A 103 9.05 -8.66 3.57
CA HIS A 103 8.30 -9.15 4.73
C HIS A 103 9.08 -8.80 6.00
N CYS A 104 8.43 -8.08 6.92
CA CYS A 104 9.00 -7.75 8.22
C CYS A 104 8.02 -8.12 9.32
N THR A 105 8.50 -8.81 10.36
CA THR A 105 7.70 -9.09 11.56
C THR A 105 8.33 -8.39 12.75
N LEU A 106 7.53 -7.60 13.45
CA LEU A 106 7.92 -6.96 14.71
C LEU A 106 7.39 -7.76 15.89
N ASN A 107 8.29 -8.12 16.79
CA ASN A 107 8.03 -8.74 18.09
C ASN A 107 7.90 -7.67 19.20
N PRO A 108 7.38 -8.04 20.38
CA PRO A 108 7.37 -7.15 21.53
C PRO A 108 8.77 -6.60 21.87
N GLY A 109 8.87 -5.29 22.03
CA GLY A 109 10.11 -4.57 22.28
C GLY A 109 10.87 -4.13 21.03
N GLU A 110 10.45 -4.55 19.84
CA GLU A 110 11.09 -4.15 18.58
C GLU A 110 10.46 -2.87 18.01
N ILE A 111 11.29 -2.12 17.27
CA ILE A 111 10.91 -0.89 16.58
C ILE A 111 11.27 -1.02 15.10
N LEU A 112 10.33 -0.69 14.23
CA LEU A 112 10.55 -0.51 12.80
C LEU A 112 10.58 0.97 12.49
N TYR A 113 11.66 1.42 11.85
CA TYR A 113 11.64 2.65 11.08
C TYR A 113 11.03 2.37 9.71
N LEU A 114 9.84 2.92 9.47
CA LEU A 114 9.13 2.88 8.21
C LEU A 114 9.32 4.24 7.52
N PRO A 115 10.15 4.32 6.47
CA PRO A 115 10.45 5.59 5.82
C PRO A 115 9.22 6.17 5.11
N SER A 116 9.20 7.48 4.96
CA SER A 116 8.12 8.18 4.26
C SER A 116 7.89 7.64 2.83
N MET A 117 6.62 7.69 2.41
CA MET A 117 6.12 7.21 1.11
C MET A 117 6.21 5.70 0.85
N TRP A 118 6.73 4.90 1.79
CA TRP A 118 6.74 3.44 1.62
C TRP A 118 5.32 2.87 1.68
N PHE A 119 4.99 2.05 0.70
CA PHE A 119 3.73 1.31 0.69
C PHE A 119 3.82 0.18 1.70
N HIS A 120 2.83 0.11 2.58
CA HIS A 120 2.80 -0.89 3.63
C HIS A 120 1.40 -1.47 3.81
N HIS A 121 1.35 -2.78 4.01
CA HIS A 121 0.16 -3.52 4.43
C HIS A 121 0.47 -4.19 5.77
N VAL A 122 -0.46 -4.09 6.73
CA VAL A 122 -0.20 -4.52 8.12
C VAL A 122 -1.21 -5.56 8.57
N ARG A 123 -0.71 -6.67 9.11
CA ARG A 123 -1.49 -7.73 9.77
C ARG A 123 -0.88 -8.07 11.12
N GLN A 124 -1.55 -8.93 11.87
CA GLN A 124 -1.20 -9.26 13.24
C GLN A 124 -1.43 -10.72 13.54
N THR A 125 -0.67 -11.26 14.48
CA THR A 125 -0.79 -12.67 14.85
C THR A 125 -2.07 -12.91 15.66
N PRO A 126 -2.75 -14.07 15.51
CA PRO A 126 -3.96 -14.42 16.27
C PRO A 126 -3.79 -14.67 17.77
N ASP A 127 -2.58 -14.91 18.23
CA ASP A 127 -2.30 -15.43 19.57
C ASP A 127 -2.66 -14.45 20.70
N LYS A 128 -2.47 -13.14 20.49
CA LYS A 128 -2.80 -12.10 21.48
C LYS A 128 -3.30 -10.82 20.81
N CYS A 129 -4.08 -10.03 21.54
CA CYS A 129 -4.34 -8.65 21.17
C CYS A 129 -2.99 -7.92 21.06
N THR A 130 -2.74 -7.31 19.90
CA THR A 130 -1.49 -6.60 19.65
C THR A 130 -1.64 -5.16 20.09
N THR A 131 -0.61 -4.60 20.74
CA THR A 131 -0.54 -3.19 21.10
C THR A 131 0.74 -2.61 20.53
N ALA A 132 0.62 -1.48 19.84
CA ALA A 132 1.76 -0.78 19.25
C ALA A 132 1.65 0.73 19.44
N VAL A 133 2.80 1.40 19.46
CA VAL A 133 2.91 2.85 19.49
C VAL A 133 3.70 3.28 18.26
N ASN A 134 3.14 4.23 17.54
CA ASN A 134 3.74 4.80 16.34
C ASN A 134 4.05 6.28 16.64
N TYR A 135 5.24 6.73 16.27
CA TYR A 135 5.62 8.13 16.27
C TYR A 135 5.75 8.58 14.82
N TRP A 136 4.96 9.59 14.45
CA TRP A 136 4.97 10.16 13.11
C TRP A 136 5.66 11.51 13.14
N TYR A 137 6.64 11.67 12.25
CA TYR A 137 7.32 12.92 11.99
C TYR A 137 7.05 13.31 10.54
N ASP A 138 6.79 14.58 10.28
CA ASP A 138 6.61 15.04 8.90
C ASP A 138 7.84 14.74 8.06
N MET A 139 7.61 14.24 6.85
CA MET A 139 8.70 14.04 5.90
C MET A 139 9.28 15.37 5.44
N GLN A 140 10.52 15.33 4.97
CA GLN A 140 11.09 16.44 4.20
C GLN A 140 10.57 16.37 2.76
N TYR A 141 9.88 17.41 2.31
CA TYR A 141 9.37 17.55 0.94
C TYR A 141 10.48 18.01 -0.02
N ASP A 142 11.46 17.13 -0.22
CA ASP A 142 12.63 17.38 -1.05
C ASP A 142 12.52 16.71 -2.43
N ILE A 143 13.66 16.55 -3.11
CA ILE A 143 13.74 15.97 -4.44
C ILE A 143 13.12 14.56 -4.52
N LYS A 144 13.12 13.78 -3.43
CA LYS A 144 12.51 12.44 -3.41
C LYS A 144 11.00 12.53 -3.60
N TYR A 145 10.36 13.52 -2.98
CA TYR A 145 8.93 13.76 -3.13
C TYR A 145 8.58 14.21 -4.55
N ALA A 146 9.39 15.11 -5.13
CA ALA A 146 9.20 15.55 -6.52
C ALA A 146 9.29 14.37 -7.50
N TYR A 147 10.30 13.51 -7.36
CA TYR A 147 10.43 12.32 -8.21
C TYR A 147 9.33 11.29 -7.97
N PHE A 148 8.87 11.12 -6.74
CA PHE A 148 7.75 10.24 -6.45
C PHE A 148 6.47 10.70 -7.18
N ASN A 149 6.15 12.00 -7.13
CA ASN A 149 4.99 12.54 -7.82
C ASN A 149 5.12 12.41 -9.35
N PHE A 150 6.33 12.60 -9.89
CA PHE A 150 6.61 12.34 -11.29
C PHE A 150 6.33 10.87 -11.64
N LEU A 151 6.86 9.91 -10.88
CA LEU A 151 6.61 8.48 -11.08
C LEU A 151 5.12 8.14 -11.01
N GLN A 152 4.39 8.71 -10.06
CA GLN A 152 2.95 8.51 -9.91
C GLN A 152 2.14 9.07 -11.09
N SER A 153 2.60 10.17 -11.70
CA SER A 153 1.95 10.79 -12.85
C SER A 153 2.13 10.01 -14.16
N ILE A 154 3.14 9.13 -14.22
CA ILE A 154 3.39 8.32 -15.42
C ILE A 154 2.44 7.14 -15.40
N HIS A 155 1.51 7.10 -16.35
CA HIS A 155 0.71 5.92 -16.59
C HIS A 155 1.61 4.79 -17.11
N CYS A 156 1.78 3.73 -16.32
CA CYS A 156 2.35 2.49 -16.80
C CYS A 156 1.33 1.86 -17.75
N LEU A 157 1.49 2.10 -19.06
CA LEU A 157 0.67 1.48 -20.08
C LEU A 157 0.79 -0.04 -19.93
N SER A 158 -0.33 -0.69 -19.58
CA SER A 158 -0.41 -2.14 -19.46
C SER A 158 0.22 -2.77 -20.70
N ILE A 159 1.27 -3.58 -20.49
CA ILE A 159 1.96 -4.34 -21.53
C ILE A 159 1.03 -5.48 -21.99
N LYS A 160 -0.08 -5.13 -22.65
CA LYS A 160 -0.90 -6.04 -23.43
C LYS A 160 -0.67 -5.87 -24.93
N THR A 161 0.27 -4.99 -25.33
CA THR A 161 0.64 -4.77 -26.73
C THR A 161 2.10 -5.21 -26.95
N PRO A 162 2.37 -6.29 -27.71
CA PRO A 162 3.72 -6.82 -27.95
C PRO A 162 4.67 -5.84 -28.66
N THR A 163 4.16 -4.73 -29.19
CA THR A 163 4.90 -3.79 -30.04
C THR A 163 5.74 -2.76 -29.26
N LEU A 164 5.45 -2.50 -27.98
CA LEU A 164 6.09 -1.41 -27.22
C LEU A 164 7.40 -1.79 -26.51
N LEU A 165 7.72 -3.09 -26.39
CA LEU A 165 8.97 -3.56 -25.78
C LEU A 165 10.22 -3.07 -26.52
N ARG A 166 10.11 -2.68 -27.81
CA ARG A 166 11.23 -2.15 -28.60
C ARG A 166 11.52 -0.66 -28.36
N GLU A 167 10.56 0.11 -27.85
CA GLU A 167 10.74 1.55 -27.63
C GLU A 167 11.20 1.89 -26.20
N CYS A 168 10.71 1.17 -25.18
CA CYS A 168 11.19 1.37 -23.80
C CYS A 168 12.69 1.02 -23.64
N ALA A 169 13.19 0.01 -24.36
CA ALA A 169 14.61 -0.31 -24.38
C ALA A 169 15.47 0.82 -25.00
N ARG A 170 14.90 1.66 -25.88
CA ARG A 170 15.61 2.83 -26.45
C ARG A 170 15.68 3.99 -25.47
N ILE A 171 14.68 4.20 -24.63
CA ILE A 171 14.66 5.27 -23.62
C ILE A 171 15.67 4.98 -22.50
N GLN A 172 15.78 3.71 -22.07
CA GLN A 172 16.78 3.31 -21.06
C GLN A 172 18.24 3.51 -21.53
N ILE A 173 18.50 3.32 -22.83
CA ILE A 173 19.82 3.57 -23.43
C ILE A 173 20.12 5.08 -23.57
N LEU A 174 19.09 5.92 -23.77
CA LEU A 174 19.29 7.37 -23.92
C LEU A 174 19.67 8.04 -22.59
N ILE A 175 19.08 7.60 -21.48
CA ILE A 175 19.39 8.14 -20.13
C ILE A 175 20.83 7.79 -19.73
N HIS A 176 21.35 6.63 -20.14
CA HIS A 176 22.73 6.24 -19.87
C HIS A 176 23.78 6.98 -20.72
N ARG A 177 23.37 7.67 -21.80
CA ARG A 177 24.27 8.45 -22.67
C ARG A 177 24.34 9.95 -22.34
N HIS A 178 23.58 10.44 -21.37
CA HIS A 178 23.58 11.85 -20.97
C HIS A 178 24.05 12.09 -19.53
N VAL A 179 24.56 11.06 -18.85
CA VAL A 179 25.11 11.15 -17.48
C VAL A 179 26.54 10.57 -17.41
N VAL A 180 27.29 10.60 -18.52
CA VAL A 180 28.75 10.39 -18.52
C VAL A 180 29.39 11.48 -19.36
#